data_AF-A0A0M8WD28-F1
#
_entry.id   AF-A0A0M8WD28-F1
#
_cell.length_a   1.000
_cell.length_b   1.000
_cell.length_c   1.000
_cell.angle_alpha   90.00
_cell.angle_beta   90.00
_cell.angle_gamma   90.00
#
_symmetry.space_group_name_H-M   'P 1'
#
loop_
_entity.id
_entity.type
_entity.pdbx_description
1 polymer ?
#
loop_
_entity_poly.entity_id
_entity_poly.type
_entity_poly.pdbx_seq_one_letter_code
_entity_poly.pdbx_strand_id
1 'polypeptide(L)'
;MDERELKYDRREEGRFFVTLPGTKKLQTNVWLVETKHALVVEAFVCRRPDQSFEDVYRFLLRRNARLYGVHYTIDAEGDIYLVGRVGKHAVTADELDRVLGQVLEAADGDFNPLLEIGFADAIRREWAWRVSRGESLANLRAFQHLVSE
;
A
#
# COMPACT_ATOMS: atom_id res chain seq x y z
N MET A 1 -16.44 -7.83 8.99
CA MET A 1 -15.16 -8.53 8.73
C MET A 1 -15.44 -9.98 8.37
N ASP A 2 -16.08 -10.74 9.27
CA ASP A 2 -16.44 -12.16 9.02
C ASP A 2 -17.35 -12.34 7.80
N GLU A 3 -18.38 -11.51 7.66
CA GLU A 3 -19.30 -11.52 6.50
C GLU A 3 -18.61 -11.17 5.17
N ARG A 4 -17.39 -10.62 5.21
CA ARG A 4 -16.61 -10.23 4.02
C ARG A 4 -15.36 -11.08 3.82
N GLU A 5 -15.27 -12.20 4.55
CA GLU A 5 -14.17 -13.17 4.46
C GLU A 5 -12.77 -12.55 4.65
N LEU A 6 -12.69 -11.39 5.32
CA LEU A 6 -11.41 -10.74 5.59
C LEU A 6 -10.75 -11.41 6.78
N LYS A 7 -9.47 -11.77 6.61
CA LYS A 7 -8.64 -12.23 7.73
C LYS A 7 -8.32 -11.04 8.62
N TYR A 8 -8.65 -11.16 9.91
CA TYR A 8 -8.24 -10.17 10.90
C TYR A 8 -7.81 -10.81 12.22
N ASP A 9 -6.90 -10.14 12.92
CA ASP A 9 -6.45 -10.49 14.27
C ASP A 9 -6.78 -9.33 15.22
N ARG A 10 -7.29 -9.65 16.41
CA ARG A 10 -7.52 -8.67 17.48
C ARG A 10 -6.35 -8.77 18.44
N ARG A 11 -5.39 -7.85 18.28
CA ARG A 11 -4.12 -7.87 19.02
C ARG A 11 -4.28 -7.30 20.43
N GLU A 12 -5.05 -6.23 20.56
CA GLU A 12 -5.36 -5.53 21.80
C GLU A 12 -6.78 -4.94 21.70
N GLU A 13 -7.38 -4.52 22.81
CA GLU A 13 -8.70 -3.88 22.80
C GLU A 13 -8.67 -2.62 21.91
N GLY A 14 -9.62 -2.52 20.97
CA GLY A 14 -9.67 -1.43 20.00
C GLY A 14 -8.62 -1.48 18.88
N ARG A 15 -7.77 -2.52 18.78
CA ARG A 15 -6.76 -2.65 17.71
C ARG A 15 -6.98 -3.92 16.89
N PHE A 16 -7.27 -3.73 15.62
CA PHE A 16 -7.55 -4.80 14.67
C PHE A 16 -6.52 -4.77 13.54
N PHE A 17 -5.92 -5.90 13.25
CA PHE A 17 -5.02 -6.09 12.14
C PHE A 17 -5.75 -6.83 11.03
N VAL A 18 -5.88 -6.24 9.85
CA VAL A 18 -6.66 -6.77 8.72
C VAL A 18 -5.71 -7.02 7.56
N THR A 19 -5.86 -8.16 6.89
CA THR A 19 -5.10 -8.48 5.69
C THR A 19 -6.04 -8.47 4.49
N LEU A 20 -5.85 -7.49 3.60
CA LEU A 20 -6.59 -7.36 2.36
C LEU A 20 -5.86 -8.10 1.22
N PRO A 21 -6.54 -8.99 0.47
CA PRO A 21 -5.92 -9.70 -0.65
C PRO A 21 -5.77 -8.77 -1.87
N GLY A 22 -4.56 -8.65 -2.40
CA GLY A 22 -4.27 -7.88 -3.61
C GLY A 22 -3.77 -8.76 -4.76
N THR A 23 -3.64 -8.17 -5.95
CA THR A 23 -3.23 -8.88 -7.17
C THR A 23 -1.78 -8.57 -7.53
N LYS A 24 -1.42 -7.29 -7.59
CA LYS A 24 -0.05 -6.83 -7.82
C LYS A 24 0.75 -6.83 -6.52
N LYS A 25 0.16 -6.25 -5.47
CA LYS A 25 0.66 -6.32 -4.10
C LYS A 25 -0.06 -7.46 -3.41
N LEU A 26 0.58 -8.63 -3.34
CA LEU A 26 -0.01 -9.90 -2.87
C LEU A 26 -0.96 -9.75 -1.68
N GLN A 27 -0.56 -8.96 -0.68
CA GLN A 27 -1.40 -8.61 0.47
C GLN A 27 -1.12 -7.19 0.95
N THR A 28 -2.17 -6.51 1.42
CA THR A 28 -2.07 -5.22 2.09
C THR A 28 -2.52 -5.36 3.54
N ASN A 29 -1.58 -5.09 4.44
CA ASN A 29 -1.81 -5.13 5.87
C ASN A 29 -2.30 -3.77 6.34
N VAL A 30 -3.42 -3.77 7.06
CA VAL A 30 -4.12 -2.59 7.53
C VAL A 30 -4.34 -2.69 9.02
N TRP A 31 -3.91 -1.69 9.76
CA TRP A 31 -4.31 -1.48 11.14
C TRP A 31 -5.57 -0.63 11.19
N LEU A 32 -6.53 -1.09 11.97
CA LEU A 32 -7.68 -0.31 12.42
C LEU A 32 -7.52 -0.09 13.92
N VAL A 33 -7.31 1.16 14.31
CA VAL A 33 -7.01 1.55 15.69
C VAL A 33 -8.10 2.49 16.18
N GLU A 34 -8.91 2.01 17.12
CA GLU A 34 -9.86 2.84 17.82
C GLU A 34 -9.11 3.80 18.76
N THR A 35 -9.34 5.09 18.55
CA THR A 35 -8.84 6.14 19.43
C THR A 35 -10.00 6.79 20.17
N LYS A 36 -9.70 7.74 21.05
CA LYS A 36 -10.72 8.48 21.81
C LYS A 36 -11.79 9.14 20.92
N HIS A 37 -11.42 9.57 19.71
CA HIS A 37 -12.30 10.39 18.86
C HIS A 37 -12.60 9.80 17.47
N ALA A 38 -11.83 8.81 17.03
CA ALA A 38 -11.95 8.27 15.67
C ALA A 38 -11.43 6.83 15.60
N LEU A 39 -11.84 6.11 14.57
CA LEU A 39 -11.12 4.94 14.08
C LEU A 39 -10.03 5.42 13.11
N VAL A 40 -8.78 5.09 13.43
CA VAL A 40 -7.62 5.37 12.58
C VAL A 40 -7.36 4.15 11.71
N VAL A 41 -7.11 4.39 10.42
CA VAL A 41 -6.80 3.37 9.43
C VAL A 41 -5.36 3.62 8.98
N GLU A 42 -4.49 2.62 9.09
CA GLU A 42 -3.09 2.72 8.67
C GLU A 42 -2.72 1.49 7.85
N ALA A 43 -2.41 1.68 6.57
CA ALA A 43 -2.01 0.60 5.68
C ALA A 43 -0.60 0.83 5.15
N PHE A 44 0.25 -0.17 5.31
CA PHE A 44 1.60 -0.13 4.77
C PHE A 44 1.61 -0.43 3.27
N VAL A 45 2.19 0.48 2.48
CA VAL A 45 2.25 0.38 1.02
C VAL A 45 3.60 -0.17 0.58
N CYS A 46 4.68 0.57 0.82
CA CYS A 46 6.03 0.12 0.50
C CYS A 46 7.07 0.84 1.37
N ARG A 47 8.29 0.29 1.36
CA ARG A 47 9.42 0.90 2.05
C ARG A 47 9.80 2.22 1.38
N ARG A 48 10.66 3.00 2.03
CA ARG A 48 11.26 4.21 1.49
C ARG A 48 11.78 3.95 0.06
N PRO A 49 11.45 4.83 -0.91
CA PRO A 49 12.05 4.78 -2.24
C PRO A 49 13.59 4.85 -2.19
N ASP A 50 14.25 4.17 -3.12
CA ASP A 50 15.70 4.21 -3.26
C ASP A 50 16.16 5.46 -4.05
N GLN A 51 15.30 5.95 -4.94
CA GLN A 51 15.59 7.06 -5.86
C GLN A 51 14.35 7.90 -6.18
N SER A 52 14.55 8.99 -6.94
CA SER A 52 13.48 9.82 -7.52
C SER A 52 12.44 10.32 -6.51
N PHE A 53 12.90 10.71 -5.31
CA PHE A 53 12.04 11.11 -4.18
C PHE A 53 11.02 12.19 -4.56
N GLU A 54 11.43 13.23 -5.29
CA GLU A 54 10.52 14.30 -5.69
C GLU A 54 9.38 13.79 -6.58
N ASP A 55 9.68 12.93 -7.54
CA ASP A 55 8.68 12.37 -8.45
C ASP A 55 7.72 11.43 -7.73
N VAL A 56 8.24 10.62 -6.80
CA VAL A 56 7.40 9.80 -5.91
C VAL A 56 6.47 10.71 -5.11
N TYR A 57 6.99 11.73 -4.43
CA TYR A 57 6.16 12.60 -3.59
C TYR A 57 5.13 13.39 -4.39
N ARG A 58 5.50 13.85 -5.60
CA ARG A 58 4.58 14.50 -6.54
C ARG A 58 3.48 13.55 -6.98
N PHE A 59 3.81 12.29 -7.25
CA PHE A 59 2.83 11.24 -7.56
C PHE A 59 1.86 11.04 -6.39
N LEU A 60 2.38 10.84 -5.17
CA LEU A 60 1.56 10.65 -3.96
C LEU A 60 0.61 11.84 -3.72
N LEU A 61 1.11 13.07 -3.80
CA LEU A 61 0.32 14.28 -3.61
C LEU A 61 -0.79 14.44 -4.67
N ARG A 62 -0.50 14.13 -5.93
CA ARG A 62 -1.52 14.14 -7.00
C ARG A 62 -2.57 13.05 -6.76
N ARG A 63 -2.14 11.88 -6.30
CA ARG A 63 -3.04 10.76 -6.04
C ARG A 63 -4.02 11.06 -4.91
N ASN A 64 -3.56 11.76 -3.87
CA ASN A 64 -4.38 12.16 -2.73
C ASN A 64 -5.65 12.95 -3.10
N ALA A 65 -5.65 13.69 -4.21
CA ALA A 65 -6.82 14.43 -4.68
C ALA A 65 -7.98 13.51 -5.14
N ARG A 66 -7.72 12.23 -5.36
CA ARG A 66 -8.69 11.25 -5.88
C ARG A 66 -9.08 10.17 -4.87
N LEU A 67 -8.43 10.15 -3.70
CA LEU A 67 -8.64 9.10 -2.70
C LEU A 67 -9.80 9.45 -1.78
N TYR A 68 -10.57 8.43 -1.39
CA TYR A 68 -11.65 8.54 -0.42
C TYR A 68 -11.22 8.07 0.98
N GLY A 69 -11.32 8.94 1.98
CA GLY A 69 -11.16 8.58 3.40
C GLY A 69 -9.74 8.23 3.88
N VAL A 70 -8.82 7.92 2.97
CA VAL A 70 -7.39 7.67 3.23
C VAL A 70 -6.51 8.51 2.30
N HIS A 71 -5.32 8.85 2.77
CA HIS A 71 -4.34 9.62 2.02
C HIS A 71 -2.95 9.04 2.19
N TYR A 72 -2.12 9.16 1.15
CA TYR A 72 -0.71 8.87 1.21
C TYR A 72 0.01 9.80 2.17
N THR A 73 0.87 9.19 2.98
CA THR A 73 1.75 9.82 3.95
C THR A 73 3.09 9.11 3.93
N ILE A 74 4.10 9.78 4.49
CA ILE A 74 5.41 9.20 4.75
C ILE A 74 5.72 9.29 6.25
N ASP A 75 6.40 8.30 6.78
CA ASP A 75 6.91 8.35 8.15
C ASP A 75 8.31 8.99 8.22
N ALA A 76 8.93 8.91 9.39
CA ALA A 76 10.27 9.47 9.61
C ALA A 76 11.38 8.72 8.86
N GLU A 77 11.19 7.43 8.55
CA GLU A 77 12.12 6.63 7.76
C GLU A 77 11.89 6.85 6.25
N GLY A 78 10.76 7.47 5.88
CA GLY A 78 10.36 7.75 4.50
C GLY A 78 9.52 6.63 3.89
N ASP A 79 9.06 5.69 4.70
CA ASP A 79 8.17 4.61 4.29
C ASP A 79 6.79 5.14 3.96
N ILE A 80 6.14 4.53 2.97
CA ILE A 80 4.89 5.03 2.41
C ILE A 80 3.70 4.29 3.00
N TYR A 81 2.76 5.07 3.52
CA TYR A 81 1.53 4.60 4.16
C TYR A 81 0.30 5.26 3.56
N LEU A 82 -0.83 4.55 3.58
CA LEU A 82 -2.17 5.13 3.47
C LEU A 82 -2.74 5.30 4.87
N VAL A 83 -3.12 6.53 5.22
CA VAL A 83 -3.66 6.87 6.54
C VAL A 83 -5.02 7.55 6.40
N GLY A 84 -5.98 7.08 7.19
CA GLY A 84 -7.34 7.61 7.24
C GLY A 84 -7.85 7.77 8.67
N ARG A 85 -8.86 8.63 8.85
CA ARG A 85 -9.53 8.83 10.15
C ARG A 85 -11.04 8.91 9.94
N VAL A 86 -11.77 8.01 10.57
CA VAL A 86 -13.24 7.95 10.52
C VAL A 86 -13.79 8.32 11.90
N GLY A 87 -14.63 9.35 11.98
CA GLY A 87 -15.25 9.74 13.25
C GLY A 87 -16.11 8.60 13.81
N LYS A 88 -16.16 8.42 15.14
CA LYS A 88 -16.85 7.26 15.76
C LYS A 88 -18.30 7.06 15.28
N HIS A 89 -19.05 8.15 15.12
CA HIS A 89 -20.44 8.11 14.66
C HIS A 89 -20.60 7.57 13.23
N ALA A 90 -19.54 7.63 12.42
CA ALA A 90 -19.52 7.20 11.02
C ALA A 90 -18.92 5.80 10.85
N VAL A 91 -18.47 5.14 11.92
CA VAL A 91 -17.94 3.78 11.85
C VAL A 91 -19.10 2.81 11.66
N THR A 92 -19.40 2.51 10.41
CA THR A 92 -20.42 1.54 9.97
C THR A 92 -19.79 0.47 9.10
N ALA A 93 -20.48 -0.65 8.88
CA ALA A 93 -19.99 -1.70 7.99
C ALA A 93 -19.77 -1.20 6.55
N ASP A 94 -20.64 -0.31 6.07
CA ASP A 94 -20.54 0.28 4.73
C ASP A 94 -19.37 1.26 4.62
N GLU A 95 -19.17 2.10 5.65
CA GLU A 95 -18.05 3.04 5.63
C GLU A 95 -16.71 2.33 5.73
N LEU A 96 -16.63 1.28 6.56
CA LEU A 96 -15.47 0.40 6.61
C LEU A 96 -15.21 -0.28 5.26
N ASP A 97 -16.26 -0.64 4.51
CA ASP A 97 -16.10 -1.20 3.16
C ASP A 97 -15.41 -0.23 2.24
N ARG A 98 -15.94 0.99 2.18
CA ARG A 98 -15.46 2.03 1.25
C ARG A 98 -14.01 2.35 1.54
N VAL A 99 -13.66 2.49 2.82
CA VAL A 99 -12.29 2.79 3.23
C VAL A 99 -11.34 1.63 2.94
N LEU A 100 -11.70 0.40 3.30
CA LEU A 100 -10.83 -0.77 3.03
C LEU A 100 -10.72 -1.06 1.53
N GLY A 101 -11.80 -0.88 0.77
CA GLY A 101 -11.80 -0.95 -0.68
C GLY A 101 -10.90 0.11 -1.31
N GLN A 102 -10.95 1.35 -0.83
CA GLN A 102 -10.04 2.41 -1.28
C GLN A 102 -8.58 2.11 -0.94
N VAL A 103 -8.30 1.54 0.24
CA VAL A 103 -6.94 1.11 0.61
C VAL A 103 -6.44 0.04 -0.34
N LEU A 104 -7.26 -0.97 -0.62
CA LEU A 104 -6.89 -2.04 -1.55
C LEU A 104 -6.63 -1.50 -2.96
N GLU A 105 -7.55 -0.68 -3.48
CA GLU A 105 -7.44 -0.09 -4.81
C GLU A 105 -6.18 0.75 -4.96
N ALA A 106 -5.89 1.63 -4.00
CA ALA A 106 -4.71 2.47 -4.04
C ALA A 106 -3.42 1.66 -3.84
N ALA A 107 -3.35 0.80 -2.81
CA ALA A 107 -2.15 0.04 -2.51
C ALA A 107 -1.80 -0.98 -3.61
N ASP A 108 -2.79 -1.59 -4.27
CA ASP A 108 -2.58 -2.52 -5.38
C ASP A 108 -2.37 -1.77 -6.70
N GLY A 109 -3.25 -0.82 -7.01
CA GLY A 109 -3.26 -0.07 -8.27
C GLY A 109 -1.99 0.74 -8.49
N ASP A 110 -1.52 1.43 -7.44
CA ASP A 110 -0.39 2.34 -7.50
C ASP A 110 0.96 1.64 -7.23
N PHE A 111 0.97 0.34 -6.94
CA PHE A 111 2.18 -0.41 -6.57
C PHE A 111 3.25 -0.39 -7.66
N ASN A 112 2.90 -0.79 -8.89
CA ASN A 112 3.87 -0.83 -10.00
C ASN A 112 4.38 0.58 -10.38
N PRO A 113 3.51 1.61 -10.52
CA PRO A 113 3.98 2.98 -10.72
C PRO A 113 4.98 3.46 -9.65
N LEU A 114 4.71 3.17 -8.37
CA LEU A 114 5.64 3.52 -7.28
C LEU A 114 6.98 2.79 -7.41
N LEU A 115 6.96 1.51 -7.80
CA LEU A 115 8.17 0.73 -8.05
C LEU A 115 8.96 1.25 -9.26
N GLU A 116 8.29 1.61 -10.35
CA GLU A 116 8.91 2.17 -11.55
C GLU A 116 9.59 3.51 -11.27
N ILE A 117 8.96 4.39 -10.48
CA ILE A 117 9.53 5.70 -10.16
C ILE A 117 10.65 5.57 -9.11
N GLY A 118 10.37 4.88 -8.01
CA GLY A 118 11.19 4.91 -6.80
C GLY A 118 12.23 3.80 -6.65
N PHE A 119 12.16 2.76 -7.49
CA PHE A 119 12.95 1.53 -7.33
C PHE A 119 13.53 0.99 -8.65
N ALA A 120 13.55 1.80 -9.71
CA ALA A 120 14.00 1.36 -11.04
C ALA A 120 15.39 0.71 -11.01
N ASP A 121 16.37 1.31 -10.34
CA ASP A 121 17.74 0.77 -10.34
C ASP A 121 17.83 -0.54 -9.55
N ALA A 122 17.08 -0.64 -8.44
CA ALA A 122 16.99 -1.88 -7.66
C ALA A 122 16.38 -3.02 -8.48
N ILE A 123 15.32 -2.71 -9.25
CA ILE A 123 14.68 -3.67 -10.16
C ILE A 123 15.65 -4.11 -11.26
N ARG A 124 16.40 -3.19 -11.87
CA ARG A 124 17.43 -3.52 -12.88
C ARG A 124 18.51 -4.44 -12.31
N ARG A 125 18.99 -4.16 -11.09
CA ARG A 125 19.99 -5.00 -10.40
C ARG A 125 19.44 -6.39 -10.08
N GLU A 126 18.24 -6.48 -9.51
CA GLU A 126 17.58 -7.74 -9.19
C GLU A 126 17.32 -8.57 -10.46
N TRP A 127 16.90 -7.93 -11.55
CA TRP A 127 16.72 -8.60 -12.84
C TRP A 127 18.03 -9.22 -13.33
N ALA A 128 19.11 -8.45 -13.38
CA ALA A 128 20.43 -8.94 -13.81
C ALA A 128 20.92 -10.10 -12.94
N TRP A 129 20.71 -9.99 -11.61
CA TRP A 129 21.04 -11.06 -10.67
C TRP A 129 20.27 -12.35 -10.98
N ARG A 130 18.95 -12.27 -11.19
CA ARG A 130 18.13 -13.45 -11.50
C ARG A 130 18.51 -14.09 -12.82
N VAL A 131 18.75 -13.29 -13.86
CA VAL A 131 19.22 -13.79 -15.16
C VAL A 131 20.55 -14.53 -15.01
N SER A 132 21.50 -13.97 -14.25
CA SER A 132 22.81 -14.61 -14.03
C SER A 132 22.75 -15.96 -13.30
N ARG A 133 21.68 -16.20 -12.55
CA ARG A 133 21.49 -17.42 -11.73
C ARG A 133 20.43 -18.38 -12.26
N GLY A 134 19.73 -18.03 -13.35
CA GLY A 134 18.62 -18.83 -13.87
C GLY A 134 17.37 -18.82 -12.97
N GLU A 135 17.22 -17.80 -12.12
CA GLU A 135 16.10 -17.64 -11.21
C GLU A 135 14.84 -17.13 -11.92
N SER A 136 13.66 -17.41 -11.36
CA SER A 136 12.38 -17.03 -11.97
C SER A 136 12.17 -15.51 -12.04
N LEU A 137 11.82 -14.99 -13.21
CA LEU A 137 11.49 -13.57 -13.44
C LEU A 137 9.99 -13.25 -13.31
N ALA A 138 9.15 -14.21 -12.87
CA ALA A 138 7.68 -14.07 -12.94
C ALA A 138 7.15 -12.74 -12.37
N ASN A 139 7.64 -12.33 -11.20
CA ASN A 139 7.22 -11.09 -10.52
C ASN A 139 7.86 -9.82 -11.12
N LEU A 140 8.96 -9.95 -11.86
CA LEU A 140 9.63 -8.83 -12.49
C LEU A 140 9.12 -8.55 -13.91
N ARG A 141 8.35 -9.47 -14.51
CA ARG A 141 7.84 -9.33 -15.89
C ARG A 141 7.12 -8.01 -16.15
N ALA A 142 6.41 -7.47 -15.15
CA ALA A 142 5.75 -6.16 -15.26
C ALA A 142 6.74 -5.00 -15.54
N PHE A 143 8.01 -5.17 -15.15
CA PHE A 143 9.06 -4.17 -15.26
C PHE A 143 10.09 -4.48 -16.36
N GLN A 144 9.80 -5.42 -17.28
CA GLN A 144 10.72 -5.78 -18.37
C GLN A 144 11.15 -4.58 -19.23
N HIS A 145 10.26 -3.59 -19.37
CA HIS A 145 10.53 -2.36 -20.10
C HIS A 145 11.66 -1.54 -19.46
N LEU A 146 11.87 -1.64 -18.14
CA LEU A 146 12.99 -0.99 -17.44
C LEU A 146 14.35 -1.63 -17.73
N VAL A 147 14.43 -2.75 -18.44
CA VAL A 147 15.71 -3.44 -18.73
C VAL A 147 15.98 -3.52 -20.23
N SER A 148 14.97 -3.21 -21.05
CA SER A 148 15.05 -3.31 -22.52
C SER A 148 15.46 -1.99 -23.20
N GLU A 149 15.71 -0.94 -22.42
CA GLU A 149 16.28 0.36 -22.84
C GLU A 149 17.71 0.53 -22.30
#